data_AF-A0AAU5FUM7-F1
#
_entry.id   AF-A0AAU5FUM7-F1
#
_cell.length_a   1.000
_cell.length_b   1.000
_cell.length_c   1.000
_cell.angle_alpha   90.00
_cell.angle_beta   90.00
_cell.angle_gamma   90.00
#
_symmetry.space_group_name_H-M   'P 1'
#
loop_
_entity.id
_entity.type
_entity.pdbx_description
1 polymer ?
#
loop_
_entity_poly.entity_id
_entity_poly.type
_entity_poly.pdbx_seq_one_letter_code
_entity_poly.pdbx_strand_id
1 'polypeptide(L)'
;MVGALLDTTRADRGGAAAAGDRGVLTRFRRSAGQPKSVTNTADDRSRANDSATATFATDGDAQTWTPPSWEEIVSTHSARVYRLAYRLTGNQHDAEDLTQEVFVRVFRSLSTYTPGTFEGWLHRITTNLFLDMVRRRQRIRFDALGDDAAERLPSREPSPAQHFNDTHFDADVQQALDTLAPEFRAAVVLCDIEGLSYEEIAATLGVKLGTVRSRIHRGRSHLRKALEHRAPGVRPAPALAATAPKPGLEGGRA
;
A
#
# COMPACT_ATOMS: atom_id res chain seq x y z
N MET A 1 35.26 -39.43 -68.74
CA MET A 1 33.79 -39.33 -68.54
C MET A 1 33.54 -37.93 -68.01
N VAL A 2 33.41 -36.92 -68.87
CA VAL A 2 32.12 -36.40 -69.42
C VAL A 2 31.18 -36.06 -68.24
N GLY A 3 30.79 -34.83 -67.92
CA GLY A 3 30.80 -33.56 -68.66
C GLY A 3 29.41 -32.91 -68.50
N ALA A 4 29.35 -31.65 -68.05
CA ALA A 4 28.30 -30.62 -68.29
C ALA A 4 28.58 -29.44 -67.32
N LEU A 5 29.23 -28.32 -67.69
CA LEU A 5 28.86 -27.25 -68.65
C LEU A 5 27.65 -26.43 -68.14
N LEU A 6 27.90 -25.34 -67.40
CA LEU A 6 27.85 -23.92 -67.82
C LEU A 6 26.50 -23.47 -68.40
N ASP A 7 25.84 -22.51 -67.75
CA ASP A 7 25.49 -21.21 -68.35
C ASP A 7 25.07 -20.22 -67.24
N THR A 8 25.87 -19.19 -66.93
CA THR A 8 25.78 -17.80 -67.43
C THR A 8 24.36 -17.23 -67.58
N THR A 9 24.05 -16.18 -66.82
CA THR A 9 23.48 -14.92 -67.34
C THR A 9 23.43 -13.87 -66.24
N ARG A 10 24.12 -12.77 -66.53
CA ARG A 10 24.16 -11.48 -65.85
C ARG A 10 23.26 -10.52 -66.65
N ALA A 11 22.39 -9.77 -65.98
CA ALA A 11 21.89 -8.43 -66.38
C ALA A 11 20.96 -7.98 -65.24
N ASP A 12 21.33 -7.06 -64.37
CA ASP A 12 21.48 -5.61 -64.59
C ASP A 12 20.23 -4.92 -65.16
N ARG A 13 19.63 -4.08 -64.29
CA ARG A 13 18.69 -2.96 -64.48
C ARG A 13 18.20 -2.64 -63.06
N GLY A 14 18.47 -1.50 -62.41
CA GLY A 14 18.66 -0.15 -62.92
C GLY A 14 17.42 0.68 -62.62
N GLY A 15 17.58 1.79 -61.88
CA GLY A 15 16.61 2.89 -61.75
C GLY A 15 15.88 2.95 -60.40
N ALA A 16 16.22 3.81 -59.43
CA ALA A 16 16.27 5.29 -59.40
C ALA A 16 14.91 5.97 -59.16
N ALA A 17 14.84 6.68 -58.01
CA ALA A 17 14.33 8.02 -57.76
C ALA A 17 12.94 8.49 -58.27
N ALA A 18 12.12 9.00 -57.32
CA ALA A 18 11.39 10.29 -57.33
C ALA A 18 10.38 10.27 -56.17
N ALA A 19 10.28 11.22 -55.22
CA ALA A 19 10.10 12.67 -55.30
C ALA A 19 8.75 13.13 -55.89
N GLY A 20 7.99 13.92 -55.10
CA GLY A 20 6.75 14.63 -55.48
C GLY A 20 5.54 14.18 -54.66
N ASP A 21 5.10 14.83 -53.58
CA ASP A 21 4.59 16.21 -53.41
C ASP A 21 3.11 16.41 -53.85
N ARG A 22 2.37 17.10 -52.96
CA ARG A 22 1.10 17.85 -53.10
C ARG A 22 -0.28 17.18 -53.17
N GLY A 23 -1.15 17.72 -52.31
CA GLY A 23 -2.59 17.90 -52.55
C GLY A 23 -3.45 17.53 -51.35
N VAL A 24 -3.53 18.34 -50.28
CA VAL A 24 -4.57 19.39 -50.08
C VAL A 24 -5.97 18.93 -50.48
N LEU A 25 -6.87 18.74 -49.51
CA LEU A 25 -8.22 19.31 -49.58
C LEU A 25 -8.73 19.73 -48.19
N THR A 26 -9.01 21.01 -48.16
CA THR A 26 -9.60 21.89 -47.18
C THR A 26 -11.06 21.52 -46.85
N ARG A 27 -11.52 21.98 -45.68
CA ARG A 27 -12.73 22.83 -45.48
C ARG A 27 -13.77 22.23 -44.52
N PHE A 28 -13.83 22.77 -43.29
CA PHE A 28 -15.07 23.35 -42.78
C PHE A 28 -14.75 24.48 -41.79
N ARG A 29 -14.95 25.70 -42.29
CA ARG A 29 -15.00 26.97 -41.56
C ARG A 29 -16.46 27.43 -41.58
N ARG A 30 -17.00 27.85 -40.43
CA ARG A 30 -18.08 28.84 -40.20
C ARG A 30 -18.43 28.75 -38.70
N SER A 31 -18.71 29.81 -37.95
CA SER A 31 -18.70 31.26 -38.17
C SER A 31 -18.76 31.89 -36.78
N ALA A 32 -18.03 32.98 -36.58
CA ALA A 32 -18.13 33.85 -35.42
C ALA A 32 -19.51 34.52 -35.36
N GLY A 33 -20.06 34.66 -34.15
CA GLY A 33 -21.14 35.58 -33.82
C GLY A 33 -20.65 36.54 -32.75
N GLN A 34 -20.53 37.82 -33.12
CA GLN A 34 -20.14 38.92 -32.23
C GLN A 34 -21.25 39.28 -31.22
N PRO A 35 -20.89 39.97 -30.11
CA PRO A 35 -21.80 40.36 -29.03
C PRO A 35 -22.64 41.59 -29.38
N LYS A 36 -23.84 41.70 -28.80
CA LYS A 36 -24.64 42.93 -28.82
C LYS A 36 -24.56 43.63 -27.46
N SER A 37 -23.85 44.75 -27.47
CA SER A 37 -23.99 45.85 -26.51
C SER A 37 -25.30 46.58 -26.78
N VAL A 38 -26.09 46.85 -25.74
CA VAL A 38 -27.05 47.97 -25.72
C VAL A 38 -26.81 48.77 -24.45
N THR A 39 -26.53 50.04 -24.67
CA THR A 39 -26.33 51.10 -23.68
C THR A 39 -27.65 51.59 -23.08
N ASN A 40 -27.64 51.78 -21.77
CA ASN A 40 -27.96 53.00 -21.00
C ASN A 40 -29.33 53.71 -21.18
N THR A 41 -30.05 53.86 -20.06
CA THR A 41 -30.92 55.00 -19.63
C THR A 41 -31.18 54.76 -18.13
N ALA A 42 -30.50 55.44 -17.19
CA ALA A 42 -30.92 56.67 -16.49
C ALA A 42 -32.40 56.60 -16.03
N ASP A 43 -32.85 56.96 -14.83
CA ASP A 43 -32.33 57.73 -13.72
C ASP A 43 -33.35 57.57 -12.55
N ASP A 44 -33.03 58.16 -11.40
CA ASP A 44 -33.96 58.73 -10.41
C ASP A 44 -34.33 57.94 -9.12
N ARG A 45 -33.48 58.17 -8.11
CA ARG A 45 -33.77 58.90 -6.85
C ARG A 45 -34.70 58.30 -5.78
N SER A 46 -34.05 58.06 -4.63
CA SER A 46 -34.42 58.51 -3.28
C SER A 46 -35.46 57.73 -2.47
N ARG A 47 -35.04 57.11 -1.35
CA ARG A 47 -35.20 57.66 0.02
C ARG A 47 -34.77 56.66 1.10
N ALA A 48 -34.41 57.24 2.24
CA ALA A 48 -33.73 56.71 3.41
C ALA A 48 -34.60 55.89 4.39
N ASN A 49 -33.93 55.44 5.47
CA ASN A 49 -34.34 54.73 6.70
C ASN A 49 -34.43 53.20 6.58
N ASP A 50 -33.96 52.39 7.53
CA ASP A 50 -33.47 52.63 8.89
C ASP A 50 -32.77 51.36 9.41
N SER A 51 -31.83 51.55 10.36
CA SER A 51 -31.48 50.65 11.47
C SER A 51 -31.36 49.13 11.27
N ALA A 52 -30.13 48.62 11.30
CA ALA A 52 -29.68 47.63 12.30
C ALA A 52 -28.25 47.15 11.94
N THR A 53 -27.24 47.86 12.45
CA THR A 53 -25.88 47.33 12.54
C THR A 53 -25.90 46.23 13.60
N ALA A 54 -26.28 45.02 13.21
CA ALA A 54 -25.94 43.83 13.97
C ALA A 54 -24.44 43.59 13.78
N THR A 55 -23.64 44.25 14.62
CA THR A 55 -22.29 43.80 14.92
C THR A 55 -22.45 42.45 15.60
N PHE A 56 -22.53 41.38 14.82
CA PHE A 56 -22.25 40.05 15.35
C PHE A 56 -20.79 40.12 15.77
N ALA A 57 -20.58 40.21 17.09
CA ALA A 57 -19.30 39.91 17.69
C ALA A 57 -18.84 38.59 17.06
N THR A 58 -17.77 38.66 16.28
CA THR A 58 -17.04 37.48 15.85
C THR A 58 -16.32 36.94 17.07
N ASP A 59 -17.08 36.40 18.02
CA ASP A 59 -16.61 35.42 19.00
C ASP A 59 -16.53 34.08 18.26
N GLY A 60 -15.69 34.07 17.23
CA GLY A 60 -15.20 32.88 16.59
C GLY A 60 -13.73 32.85 16.94
N ASP A 61 -13.42 32.28 18.10
CA ASP A 61 -12.09 31.75 18.38
C ASP A 61 -11.74 30.80 17.22
N ALA A 62 -11.16 31.37 16.16
CA ALA A 62 -10.49 30.63 15.13
C ALA A 62 -9.26 30.06 15.82
N GLN A 63 -9.46 28.93 16.51
CA GLN A 63 -8.42 28.20 17.21
C GLN A 63 -7.29 28.01 16.20
N THR A 64 -6.26 28.83 16.30
CA THR A 64 -5.15 28.81 15.36
C THR A 64 -4.45 27.49 15.60
N TRP A 65 -4.65 26.54 14.68
CA TRP A 65 -4.07 25.21 14.80
C TRP A 65 -2.56 25.37 14.98
N THR A 66 -2.08 25.02 16.16
CA THR A 66 -0.66 25.05 16.49
C THR A 66 -0.14 23.64 16.27
N PRO A 67 0.80 23.42 15.33
CA PRO A 67 1.36 22.10 15.13
C PRO A 67 2.05 21.63 16.43
N PRO A 68 1.91 20.35 16.81
CA PRO A 68 2.61 19.80 17.97
C PRO A 68 4.12 19.95 17.79
N SER A 69 4.84 20.07 18.90
CA SER A 69 6.29 20.18 18.85
C SER A 69 6.93 18.91 18.27
N TRP A 70 8.12 19.04 17.69
CA TRP A 70 8.84 17.87 17.17
C TRP A 70 9.09 16.81 18.26
N GLU A 71 9.44 17.23 19.47
CA GLU A 71 9.68 16.35 20.61
C GLU A 71 8.42 15.59 21.03
N GLU A 72 7.28 16.26 21.04
CA GLU A 72 5.98 15.65 21.33
C GLU A 72 5.60 14.61 20.26
N ILE A 73 5.84 14.91 18.99
CA ILE A 73 5.59 13.96 17.89
C ILE A 73 6.45 12.71 18.05
N VAL A 74 7.76 12.86 18.28
CA VAL A 74 8.67 11.72 18.38
C VAL A 74 8.36 10.89 19.62
N SER A 75 8.20 11.52 20.79
CA SER A 75 7.89 10.81 22.04
C SER A 75 6.57 10.05 21.96
N THR A 76 5.55 10.63 21.34
CA THR A 76 4.22 10.01 21.23
C THR A 76 4.17 8.88 20.19
N HIS A 77 4.84 9.05 19.04
CA HIS A 77 4.61 8.18 17.88
C HIS A 77 5.75 7.22 17.56
N SER A 78 6.97 7.42 18.08
CA SER A 78 8.14 6.60 17.73
C SER A 78 7.94 5.11 17.96
N ALA A 79 7.45 4.72 19.14
CA ALA A 79 7.20 3.32 19.46
C ALA A 79 6.15 2.69 18.55
N ARG A 80 5.11 3.44 18.15
CA ARG A 80 4.06 2.95 17.24
C ARG A 80 4.60 2.78 15.81
N VAL A 81 5.30 3.78 15.30
CA VAL A 81 5.93 3.72 13.97
C VAL A 81 6.91 2.55 13.89
N TYR A 82 7.73 2.37 14.93
CA TYR A 82 8.66 1.25 15.01
C TYR A 82 7.96 -0.10 15.00
N ARG A 83 6.90 -0.28 15.79
CA ARG A 83 6.12 -1.53 15.78
C ARG A 83 5.53 -1.83 14.41
N LEU A 84 4.93 -0.83 13.75
CA LEU A 84 4.41 -0.99 12.39
C LEU A 84 5.54 -1.34 11.40
N ALA A 85 6.66 -0.62 11.45
CA ALA A 85 7.82 -0.89 10.63
C ALA A 85 8.35 -2.31 10.83
N TYR A 86 8.42 -2.79 12.08
CA TYR A 86 8.84 -4.15 12.41
C TYR A 86 7.86 -5.20 11.86
N ARG A 87 6.54 -4.98 11.99
CA ARG A 87 5.53 -5.90 11.41
C ARG A 87 5.62 -5.99 9.90
N LEU A 88 5.96 -4.90 9.23
CA LEU A 88 6.14 -4.87 7.79
C LEU A 88 7.45 -5.53 7.34
N THR A 89 8.56 -5.26 8.03
CA THR A 89 9.90 -5.68 7.60
C THR A 89 10.31 -7.06 8.09
N GLY A 90 9.88 -7.44 9.31
CA GLY A 90 10.28 -8.69 9.97
C GLY A 90 11.72 -8.72 10.49
N ASN A 91 12.45 -7.60 10.40
CA ASN A 91 13.85 -7.49 10.82
C ASN A 91 14.07 -6.20 11.61
N GLN A 92 14.80 -6.28 12.71
CA GLN A 92 15.07 -5.14 13.58
C GLN A 92 15.80 -3.99 12.86
N HIS A 93 16.88 -4.28 12.14
CA HIS A 93 17.66 -3.25 11.43
C HIS A 93 16.84 -2.57 10.33
N ASP A 94 16.15 -3.34 9.48
CA ASP A 94 15.27 -2.78 8.45
C ASP A 94 14.14 -1.94 9.10
N ALA A 95 13.65 -2.31 10.29
CA ALA A 95 12.63 -1.56 11.03
C ALA A 95 13.17 -0.25 11.63
N GLU A 96 14.37 -0.28 12.20
CA GLU A 96 15.06 0.91 12.72
C GLU A 96 15.32 1.92 11.61
N ASP A 97 15.89 1.47 10.48
CA ASP A 97 16.15 2.30 9.30
C ASP A 97 14.87 2.90 8.73
N LEU A 98 13.83 2.08 8.57
CA LEU A 98 12.53 2.54 8.08
C LEU A 98 11.91 3.58 9.03
N THR A 99 12.02 3.37 10.34
CA THR A 99 11.50 4.31 11.35
C THR A 99 12.21 5.65 11.27
N GLN A 100 13.55 5.64 11.14
CA GLN A 100 14.32 6.86 10.97
C GLN A 100 13.91 7.62 9.71
N GLU A 101 13.80 6.93 8.57
CA GLU A 101 13.40 7.55 7.30
C GLU A 101 11.97 8.14 7.38
N VAL A 102 11.06 7.49 8.09
CA VAL A 102 9.71 8.02 8.37
C VAL A 102 9.81 9.36 9.10
N PHE A 103 10.56 9.44 10.19
CA PHE A 103 10.68 10.67 10.98
C PHE A 103 11.40 11.78 10.21
N VAL A 104 12.43 11.46 9.40
CA VAL A 104 13.05 12.43 8.49
C VAL A 104 12.03 13.00 7.50
N ARG A 105 11.15 12.15 6.93
CA ARG A 105 10.10 12.57 6.01
C ARG A 105 9.04 13.42 6.70
N VAL A 106 8.63 13.05 7.91
CA VAL A 106 7.69 13.80 8.74
C VAL A 106 8.25 15.18 9.06
N PHE A 107 9.48 15.26 9.58
CA PHE A 107 10.14 16.51 9.92
C PHE A 107 10.16 17.50 8.74
N ARG A 108 10.54 17.01 7.54
CA ARG A 108 10.59 17.82 6.31
C ARG A 108 9.23 18.30 5.82
N SER A 109 8.14 17.63 6.18
CA SER A 109 6.80 17.91 5.66
C SER A 109 5.84 18.47 6.72
N LEU A 110 6.26 18.54 7.98
CA LEU A 110 5.43 18.97 9.11
C LEU A 110 4.94 20.41 8.96
N SER A 111 5.77 21.31 8.42
CA SER A 111 5.41 22.71 8.20
C SER A 111 4.29 22.91 7.17
N THR A 112 4.06 21.93 6.31
CA THR A 112 3.00 21.93 5.28
C THR A 112 1.83 21.01 5.61
N TYR A 113 1.89 20.34 6.76
CA TYR A 113 0.85 19.41 7.17
C TYR A 113 -0.43 20.20 7.47
N THR A 114 -1.53 19.78 6.85
CA THR A 114 -2.87 20.33 7.11
C THR A 114 -3.59 19.40 8.09
N PRO A 115 -4.35 19.93 9.07
CA PRO A 115 -5.04 19.12 10.08
C PRO A 115 -5.88 17.99 9.47
N GLY A 116 -5.62 16.78 9.94
CA GLY A 116 -6.33 15.54 9.59
C GLY A 116 -5.97 14.45 10.61
N THR A 117 -6.12 13.17 10.26
CA THR A 117 -5.64 12.09 11.15
C THR A 117 -4.12 11.95 11.02
N PHE A 118 -3.37 12.42 12.02
CA PHE A 118 -1.91 12.32 12.04
C PHE A 118 -1.46 10.86 11.94
N GLU A 119 -2.18 9.95 12.60
CA GLU A 119 -1.96 8.51 12.54
C GLU A 119 -2.10 7.94 11.12
N GLY A 120 -3.16 8.31 10.40
CA GLY A 120 -3.34 7.90 8.99
C GLY A 120 -2.22 8.44 8.09
N TRP A 121 -1.71 9.65 8.38
CA TRP A 121 -0.56 10.20 7.68
C TRP A 121 0.73 9.41 7.94
N LEU A 122 1.00 9.04 9.20
CA LEU A 122 2.13 8.18 9.56
C LEU A 122 2.03 6.79 8.92
N HIS A 123 0.85 6.17 8.93
CA HIS A 123 0.62 4.87 8.28
C HIS A 123 0.92 4.95 6.77
N ARG A 124 0.50 6.04 6.12
CA ARG A 124 0.78 6.27 4.69
C ARG A 124 2.27 6.42 4.43
N ILE A 125 2.98 7.26 5.19
CA ILE A 125 4.44 7.44 5.00
C ILE A 125 5.17 6.11 5.23
N THR A 126 4.92 5.45 6.36
CA THR A 126 5.58 4.19 6.75
C THR A 126 5.37 3.09 5.72
N THR A 127 4.13 2.87 5.30
CA THR A 127 3.81 1.78 4.37
C THR A 127 4.35 2.05 2.96
N ASN A 128 4.31 3.31 2.49
CA ASN A 128 4.86 3.65 1.19
C ASN A 128 6.39 3.51 1.16
N LEU A 129 7.08 3.98 2.20
CA LEU A 129 8.53 3.80 2.33
C LEU A 129 8.91 2.31 2.36
N PHE A 130 8.15 1.48 3.09
CA PHE A 130 8.35 0.03 3.08
C PHE A 130 8.20 -0.57 1.68
N LEU A 131 7.10 -0.26 0.97
CA LEU A 131 6.87 -0.79 -0.37
C LEU A 131 7.92 -0.30 -1.38
N ASP A 132 8.38 0.95 -1.25
CA ASP A 132 9.45 1.50 -2.09
C ASP A 132 10.79 0.82 -1.82
N MET A 133 11.13 0.58 -0.55
CA MET A 133 12.32 -0.18 -0.15
C MET A 133 12.32 -1.58 -0.78
N VAL A 134 11.18 -2.27 -0.72
CA VAL A 134 10.99 -3.60 -1.32
C VAL A 134 11.19 -3.56 -2.84
N ARG A 135 10.58 -2.58 -3.54
CA ARG A 135 10.72 -2.44 -5.00
C ARG A 135 12.17 -2.17 -5.40
N ARG A 136 12.87 -1.31 -4.65
CA ARG A 136 14.30 -1.03 -4.87
C ARG A 136 15.15 -2.29 -4.70
N ARG A 137 14.93 -3.06 -3.64
CA ARG A 137 15.64 -4.33 -3.36
C ARG A 137 15.37 -5.40 -4.42
N GLN A 138 14.16 -5.45 -4.99
CA GLN A 138 13.86 -6.32 -6.13
C GLN A 138 14.65 -5.89 -7.37
N ARG A 139 14.63 -4.59 -7.73
CA ARG A 139 15.35 -4.08 -8.90
C ARG A 139 16.87 -4.34 -8.82
N ILE A 140 17.50 -4.07 -7.68
CA ILE A 140 18.94 -4.33 -7.48
C ILE A 140 19.27 -5.82 -7.69
N ARG A 141 18.41 -6.74 -7.25
CA ARG A 141 18.61 -8.18 -7.48
C ARG A 141 18.50 -8.55 -8.95
N PHE A 142 17.60 -7.93 -9.71
CA PHE A 142 17.51 -8.16 -11.16
C PHE A 142 18.71 -7.58 -11.91
N ASP A 143 19.18 -6.39 -11.52
CA ASP A 143 20.35 -5.74 -12.13
C ASP A 143 21.65 -6.54 -11.85
N ALA A 144 21.79 -7.12 -10.65
CA ALA A 144 22.95 -7.94 -10.26
C ALA A 144 22.99 -9.33 -10.92
N LEU A 145 21.88 -9.82 -11.48
CA LEU A 145 21.84 -11.07 -12.26
C LEU A 145 22.39 -10.90 -13.69
N GLY A 146 22.67 -9.66 -14.12
CA GLY A 146 23.20 -9.34 -15.45
C GLY A 146 24.72 -9.42 -15.60
N ASP A 147 25.49 -9.54 -14.50
CA ASP A 147 26.96 -9.44 -14.54
C ASP A 147 27.61 -10.14 -13.31
N ASP A 148 27.58 -11.47 -13.25
CA ASP A 148 28.12 -12.34 -12.18
C ASP A 148 27.27 -12.52 -10.90
N ALA A 149 26.39 -13.54 -10.90
CA ALA A 149 25.66 -13.97 -9.70
C ALA A 149 26.25 -15.27 -9.11
N ALA A 150 27.32 -15.13 -8.33
CA ALA A 150 27.65 -16.10 -7.30
C ALA A 150 26.79 -15.82 -6.04
N GLU A 151 26.15 -16.89 -5.58
CA GLU A 151 25.38 -17.08 -4.36
C GLU A 151 25.45 -15.97 -3.29
N ARG A 152 24.29 -15.38 -2.99
CA ARG A 152 23.97 -14.94 -1.62
C ARG A 152 22.53 -15.32 -1.32
N LEU A 153 22.35 -16.54 -0.81
CA LEU A 153 21.15 -16.94 -0.09
C LEU A 153 21.31 -16.43 1.35
N PRO A 154 20.47 -15.52 1.87
CA PRO A 154 20.51 -15.22 3.28
C PRO A 154 19.92 -16.40 4.06
N SER A 155 20.75 -17.07 4.85
CA SER A 155 20.32 -18.03 5.85
C SER A 155 19.34 -17.34 6.81
N ARG A 156 18.10 -17.83 6.85
CA ARG A 156 17.06 -17.40 7.78
C ARG A 156 17.06 -18.33 8.99
N GLU A 157 18.02 -18.12 9.89
CA GLU A 157 17.92 -18.63 11.26
C GLU A 157 17.89 -17.43 12.22
N PRO A 158 16.86 -17.32 13.09
CA PRO A 158 16.82 -16.26 14.09
C PRO A 158 17.93 -16.46 15.12
N SER A 159 18.69 -15.40 15.42
CA SER A 159 19.71 -15.43 16.46
C SER A 159 19.08 -15.38 17.87
N PRO A 160 19.66 -16.05 18.89
CA PRO A 160 19.12 -16.06 20.26
C PRO A 160 18.93 -14.67 20.91
N ALA A 161 19.52 -13.62 20.35
CA ALA A 161 19.39 -12.24 20.82
C ALA A 161 18.05 -11.57 20.42
N GLN A 162 17.23 -12.19 19.57
CA GLN A 162 15.97 -11.62 19.08
C GLN A 162 14.77 -11.82 20.04
N HIS A 163 15.02 -12.31 21.25
CA HIS A 163 13.98 -12.77 22.19
C HIS A 163 13.41 -11.74 23.16
N PHE A 164 13.72 -10.45 23.01
CA PHE A 164 13.12 -9.42 23.86
C PHE A 164 12.42 -8.36 23.02
N ASN A 165 11.13 -8.60 22.76
CA ASN A 165 10.19 -7.55 22.37
C ASN A 165 8.96 -7.68 23.28
N ASP A 166 8.90 -6.84 24.30
CA ASP A 166 7.73 -6.65 25.13
C ASP A 166 6.59 -6.12 24.25
N THR A 167 5.65 -7.02 23.89
CA THR A 167 4.21 -6.98 24.22
C THR A 167 3.51 -8.05 23.35
N HIS A 168 3.57 -9.32 23.78
CA HIS A 168 2.67 -10.44 23.41
C HIS A 168 2.25 -10.60 21.93
N PHE A 169 3.14 -10.41 20.96
CA PHE A 169 2.92 -10.88 19.60
C PHE A 169 3.92 -11.95 19.27
N ASP A 170 3.40 -13.15 19.06
CA ASP A 170 4.22 -14.36 19.03
C ASP A 170 5.13 -14.40 17.79
N ALA A 171 6.36 -14.87 17.99
CA ALA A 171 7.41 -14.89 16.96
C ALA A 171 6.99 -15.65 15.68
N ASP A 172 6.17 -16.69 15.82
CA ASP A 172 5.63 -17.46 14.70
C ASP A 172 4.58 -16.68 13.87
N VAL A 173 3.84 -15.75 14.47
CA VAL A 173 2.96 -14.84 13.72
C VAL A 173 3.80 -13.88 12.87
N GLN A 174 4.90 -13.37 13.41
CA GLN A 174 5.84 -12.57 12.62
C GLN A 174 6.44 -13.40 11.47
N GLN A 175 6.88 -14.63 11.76
CA GLN A 175 7.38 -15.54 10.73
C GLN A 175 6.34 -15.82 9.64
N ALA A 176 5.06 -16.01 10.01
CA ALA A 176 3.98 -16.18 9.06
C ALA A 176 3.74 -14.94 8.20
N LEU A 177 3.76 -13.74 8.79
CA LEU A 177 3.73 -12.47 8.03
C LEU A 177 4.90 -12.39 7.04
N ASP A 178 6.07 -12.90 7.43
CA ASP A 178 7.28 -12.88 6.61
C ASP A 178 7.23 -13.75 5.36
N THR A 179 6.30 -14.70 5.32
CA THR A 179 6.02 -15.51 4.12
C THR A 179 5.14 -14.82 3.09
N LEU A 180 4.42 -13.76 3.49
CA LEU A 180 3.51 -13.05 2.59
C LEU A 180 4.27 -12.18 1.59
N ALA A 181 3.71 -12.07 0.39
CA ALA A 181 4.07 -11.01 -0.54
C ALA A 181 3.90 -9.63 0.14
N PRO A 182 4.81 -8.67 -0.08
CA PRO A 182 4.83 -7.39 0.63
C PRO A 182 3.51 -6.61 0.59
N GLU A 183 2.80 -6.65 -0.53
CA GLU A 183 1.51 -5.98 -0.71
C GLU A 183 0.37 -6.66 0.08
N PHE A 184 0.44 -7.98 0.25
CA PHE A 184 -0.52 -8.71 1.08
C PHE A 184 -0.23 -8.49 2.56
N ARG A 185 1.06 -8.51 2.94
CA ARG A 185 1.52 -8.20 4.29
C ARG A 185 1.06 -6.82 4.72
N ALA A 186 1.33 -5.79 3.92
CA ALA A 186 0.92 -4.43 4.22
C ALA A 186 -0.60 -4.31 4.42
N ALA A 187 -1.39 -4.92 3.53
CA ALA A 187 -2.85 -4.87 3.66
C ALA A 187 -3.37 -5.58 4.91
N VAL A 188 -2.80 -6.73 5.27
CA VAL A 188 -3.20 -7.48 6.48
C VAL A 188 -2.75 -6.77 7.75
N VAL A 189 -1.52 -6.26 7.81
CA VAL A 189 -1.01 -5.53 8.97
C VAL A 189 -1.87 -4.29 9.25
N LEU A 190 -2.17 -3.49 8.22
CA LEU A 190 -3.02 -2.30 8.39
C LEU A 190 -4.45 -2.64 8.85
N CYS A 191 -5.01 -3.76 8.38
CA CYS A 191 -6.37 -4.18 8.73
C CYS A 191 -6.45 -4.85 10.11
N ASP A 192 -5.65 -5.90 10.32
CA ASP A 192 -5.82 -6.84 11.43
C ASP A 192 -5.00 -6.44 12.67
N ILE A 193 -3.98 -5.59 12.50
CA ILE A 193 -3.11 -5.12 13.59
C ILE A 193 -3.38 -3.65 13.90
N GLU A 194 -3.38 -2.78 12.89
CA GLU A 194 -3.63 -1.35 13.09
C GLU A 194 -5.13 -1.00 13.10
N GLY A 195 -6.01 -1.92 12.68
CA GLY A 195 -7.47 -1.74 12.78
C GLY A 195 -8.09 -0.78 11.75
N LEU A 196 -7.40 -0.48 10.64
CA LEU A 196 -7.92 0.45 9.64
C LEU A 196 -9.10 -0.15 8.86
N SER A 197 -10.06 0.71 8.52
CA SER A 197 -11.13 0.37 7.57
C SER A 197 -10.57 0.11 6.17
N TYR A 198 -11.35 -0.58 5.33
CA TYR A 198 -10.89 -0.90 3.98
C TYR A 198 -10.73 0.36 3.12
N GLU A 199 -11.53 1.38 3.37
CA GLU A 199 -11.49 2.70 2.76
C GLU A 199 -10.20 3.45 3.16
N GLU A 200 -9.82 3.43 4.43
CA GLU A 200 -8.57 4.01 4.91
C GLU A 200 -7.36 3.28 4.35
N ILE A 201 -7.40 1.94 4.27
CA ILE A 201 -6.33 1.14 3.65
C ILE A 201 -6.22 1.49 2.16
N ALA A 202 -7.33 1.64 1.45
CA ALA A 202 -7.35 2.04 0.05
C ALA A 202 -6.66 3.41 -0.14
N ALA A 203 -6.99 4.39 0.71
CA ALA A 203 -6.38 5.71 0.72
C ALA A 203 -4.91 5.73 1.19
N THR A 204 -4.51 4.77 2.04
CA THR A 204 -3.14 4.63 2.54
C THR A 204 -2.23 4.03 1.47
N LEU A 205 -2.70 2.96 0.81
CA LEU A 205 -1.95 2.23 -0.22
C LEU A 205 -2.08 2.81 -1.63
N GLY A 206 -3.01 3.76 -1.86
CA GLY A 206 -3.27 4.34 -3.18
C GLY A 206 -3.87 3.34 -4.17
N VAL A 207 -4.72 2.41 -3.71
CA VAL A 207 -5.32 1.36 -4.55
C VAL A 207 -6.85 1.34 -4.42
N LYS A 208 -7.53 0.72 -5.40
CA LYS A 208 -8.99 0.57 -5.38
C LYS A 208 -9.44 -0.33 -4.21
N LEU A 209 -10.64 -0.06 -3.68
CA LEU A 209 -11.25 -0.84 -2.58
C LEU A 209 -11.35 -2.34 -2.90
N GLY A 210 -11.66 -2.71 -4.15
CA GLY A 210 -11.68 -4.10 -4.59
C GLY A 210 -10.30 -4.79 -4.51
N THR A 211 -9.22 -4.04 -4.75
CA THR A 211 -7.84 -4.53 -4.60
C THR A 211 -7.50 -4.77 -3.14
N VAL A 212 -7.93 -3.87 -2.23
CA VAL A 212 -7.76 -4.06 -0.78
C VAL A 212 -8.41 -5.35 -0.32
N ARG A 213 -9.69 -5.56 -0.66
CA ARG A 213 -10.44 -6.79 -0.31
C ARG A 213 -9.72 -8.06 -0.81
N SER A 214 -9.26 -8.05 -2.06
CA SER A 214 -8.53 -9.19 -2.64
C SER A 214 -7.19 -9.45 -1.93
N ARG A 215 -6.42 -8.40 -1.61
CA ARG A 215 -5.14 -8.53 -0.89
C ARG A 215 -5.33 -9.07 0.51
N ILE A 216 -6.29 -8.54 1.27
CA ILE A 216 -6.61 -9.02 2.63
C ILE A 216 -7.06 -10.48 2.58
N HIS A 217 -7.96 -10.83 1.66
CA HIS A 217 -8.46 -12.20 1.53
C HIS A 217 -7.32 -13.20 1.23
N ARG A 218 -6.43 -12.86 0.28
CA ARG A 218 -5.27 -13.70 -0.07
C ARG A 218 -4.27 -13.80 1.09
N GLY A 219 -3.97 -12.67 1.73
CA GLY A 219 -3.09 -12.62 2.89
C GLY A 219 -3.60 -13.47 4.04
N ARG A 220 -4.85 -13.30 4.46
CA ARG A 220 -5.48 -14.13 5.50
C ARG A 220 -5.54 -15.61 5.14
N SER A 221 -5.80 -15.94 3.88
CA SER A 221 -5.80 -17.34 3.42
C SER A 221 -4.42 -17.99 3.52
N HIS A 222 -3.35 -17.24 3.27
CA HIS A 222 -1.98 -17.71 3.41
C HIS A 222 -1.58 -17.82 4.89
N LEU A 223 -1.93 -16.82 5.72
CA LEU A 223 -1.68 -16.87 7.16
C LEU A 223 -2.41 -18.02 7.84
N ARG A 224 -3.66 -18.31 7.44
CA ARG A 224 -4.42 -19.45 7.98
C ARG A 224 -3.65 -20.76 7.82
N LYS A 225 -3.03 -20.96 6.66
CA LYS A 225 -2.20 -22.14 6.37
C LYS A 225 -0.90 -22.15 7.17
N ALA A 226 -0.23 -20.99 7.25
CA ALA A 226 1.03 -20.85 7.97
C ALA A 226 0.88 -20.98 9.51
N LEU A 227 -0.32 -20.72 10.03
CA LEU A 227 -0.64 -20.74 11.46
C LEU A 227 -1.63 -21.87 11.83
N GLU A 228 -1.70 -22.95 11.05
CA GLU A 228 -2.61 -24.07 11.30
C GLU A 228 -2.39 -24.71 12.67
N HIS A 229 -1.15 -24.73 13.17
CA HIS A 229 -0.81 -25.23 14.51
C HIS A 229 -1.45 -24.43 15.65
N ARG A 230 -1.88 -23.19 15.38
CA ARG A 230 -2.61 -22.33 16.32
C ARG A 230 -4.12 -22.43 16.21
N ALA A 231 -4.64 -23.22 15.26
CA ALA A 231 -6.08 -23.39 15.14
C ALA A 231 -6.63 -23.82 16.51
N PRO A 232 -7.60 -23.09 17.09
CA PRO A 232 -8.18 -23.48 18.37
C PRO A 232 -8.68 -24.90 18.20
N GLY A 233 -8.02 -25.83 18.89
CA GLY A 233 -8.16 -27.25 18.61
C GLY A 233 -9.63 -27.61 18.56
N VAL A 234 -10.05 -28.28 17.48
CA VAL A 234 -11.20 -29.16 17.53
C VAL A 234 -10.90 -30.10 18.68
N ARG A 235 -11.44 -29.79 19.86
CA ARG A 235 -11.35 -30.64 21.04
C ARG A 235 -11.86 -32.00 20.54
N PRO A 236 -11.04 -33.06 20.49
CA PRO A 236 -11.58 -34.35 20.14
C PRO A 236 -12.72 -34.60 21.13
N ALA A 237 -13.94 -34.72 20.61
CA ALA A 237 -15.10 -35.03 21.42
C ALA A 237 -14.72 -36.23 22.30
N PRO A 238 -15.00 -36.21 23.62
CA PRO A 238 -14.64 -37.33 24.46
C PRO A 238 -15.24 -38.57 23.81
N ALA A 239 -14.37 -39.51 23.45
CA ALA A 239 -14.78 -40.78 22.87
C ALA A 239 -15.85 -41.34 23.80
N LEU A 240 -17.08 -41.43 23.30
CA LEU A 240 -18.20 -42.02 24.04
C LEU A 240 -17.69 -43.37 24.54
N ALA A 241 -17.53 -43.49 25.86
CA ALA A 241 -17.06 -44.70 26.48
C ALA A 241 -17.94 -45.84 25.97
N ALA A 242 -17.34 -46.75 25.22
CA ALA A 242 -17.98 -47.98 24.83
C ALA A 242 -18.46 -48.67 26.11
N THR A 243 -19.78 -48.74 26.26
CA THR A 243 -20.45 -49.47 27.32
C THR A 243 -20.02 -50.93 27.21
N ALA A 244 -19.06 -51.33 28.04
CA ALA A 244 -18.66 -52.72 28.18
C ALA A 244 -19.86 -53.52 28.74
N PRO A 245 -20.12 -54.74 28.24
CA PRO A 245 -21.22 -55.57 28.70
C PRO A 245 -20.93 -56.09 30.12
N LYS A 246 -21.94 -56.01 31.01
CA LYS A 246 -21.88 -56.57 32.37
C LYS A 246 -21.57 -58.07 32.33
N PRO A 247 -20.54 -58.58 33.02
CA PRO A 247 -20.39 -60.01 33.27
C PRO A 247 -21.35 -60.48 34.37
N GLY A 248 -21.83 -61.71 34.22
CA GLY A 248 -22.91 -62.32 34.98
C GLY A 248 -22.67 -62.42 36.49
N LEU A 249 -23.76 -62.30 37.24
CA LEU A 249 -23.84 -62.66 38.65
C LEU A 249 -23.99 -64.18 38.75
N GLU A 250 -22.90 -64.89 39.03
CA GLU A 250 -22.96 -66.18 39.72
C GLU A 250 -23.39 -65.92 41.16
N GLY A 251 -24.66 -66.20 41.45
CA GLY A 251 -25.18 -66.30 42.81
C GLY A 251 -25.11 -67.76 43.27
N GLY A 252 -24.06 -68.12 44.00
CA GLY A 252 -24.07 -69.32 44.83
C GLY A 252 -24.85 -69.07 46.12
N ARG A 253 -25.77 -69.99 46.48
CA ARG A 253 -26.04 -70.51 47.84
C ARG A 253 -27.29 -71.39 47.85
N ALA A 254 -27.10 -72.70 47.98
CA ALA A 254 -27.67 -73.61 48.98
C ALA A 254 -27.39 -75.06 48.55
#